data_AF-A0A951KFV4-F1
#
_entry.id   AF-A0A951KFV4-F1
#
_cell.length_a   1.000
_cell.length_b   1.000
_cell.length_c   1.000
_cell.angle_alpha   90.00
_cell.angle_beta   90.00
_cell.angle_gamma   90.00
#
_symmetry.space_group_name_H-M   'P 1'
#
loop_
_entity.id
_entity.type
_entity.pdbx_description
1 polymer ?
#
loop_
_entity_poly.entity_id
_entity_poly.type
_entity_poly.pdbx_seq_one_letter_code
_entity_poly.pdbx_strand_id
1 'polypeptide(L)'
;MASSEYTPRPSSQQPESKPLQGYSDDEARDIYARAAEIQSQTAFEDDKLTPEMLSRSANRAGISDAAVQQAIKERERDRQLAIQRERERAAQKAVFTKRLLITGAVVAALSGVTLFNAQGTLGARPAKVESTQAQVENVLERRHNLIPNLINVTKSTLQHERALIDSLNAANEAAKNAPRGEAKLQAETQLSGAVSEALTKLANGAAGSSPQVLRLSDEMAGAENRIAVERKKYNEAVAEYNRAAAKFPTSWARAMLGYRARYDTFKASPAAQQAPVFPG
;
A
#
# COMPACT_ATOMS: atom_id res chain seq x y z
N MET A 1 -20.74 -43.66 21.75
CA MET A 1 -20.30 -45.02 21.41
C MET A 1 -20.03 -45.05 19.92
N ALA A 2 -18.78 -44.80 19.53
CA ALA A 2 -18.38 -44.78 18.13
C ALA A 2 -17.83 -46.17 17.78
N SER A 3 -18.52 -46.85 16.87
CA SER A 3 -18.16 -48.16 16.33
C SER A 3 -16.79 -48.09 15.67
N SER A 4 -15.84 -48.91 16.12
CA SER A 4 -14.53 -49.02 15.48
C SER A 4 -14.69 -49.65 14.09
N GLU A 5 -14.34 -48.90 13.05
CA GLU A 5 -14.17 -49.43 11.70
C GLU A 5 -13.11 -50.53 11.72
N TYR A 6 -13.56 -51.77 11.51
CA TYR A 6 -12.69 -52.89 11.17
C TYR A 6 -12.25 -52.73 9.72
N THR A 7 -11.06 -52.17 9.50
CA THR A 7 -10.41 -52.25 8.19
C THR A 7 -9.93 -53.70 7.99
N PRO A 8 -10.35 -54.39 6.92
CA PRO A 8 -9.85 -55.74 6.67
C PRO A 8 -8.35 -55.66 6.42
N ARG A 9 -7.59 -56.54 7.10
CA ARG A 9 -6.16 -56.73 6.79
C ARG A 9 -6.04 -57.00 5.29
N PRO A 10 -5.09 -56.36 4.59
CA PRO A 10 -4.83 -56.67 3.20
C PRO A 10 -4.59 -58.18 3.10
N SER A 11 -5.37 -58.85 2.25
CA SER A 11 -5.15 -60.23 1.86
C SER A 11 -3.66 -60.43 1.64
N SER A 12 -3.07 -61.34 2.40
CA SER A 12 -1.66 -61.73 2.33
C SER A 12 -1.39 -62.26 0.92
N GLN A 13 -1.16 -61.37 -0.03
CA GLN A 13 -0.49 -61.68 -1.27
C GLN A 13 0.83 -62.30 -0.84
N GLN A 14 1.02 -63.58 -1.17
CA GLN A 14 2.31 -64.22 -1.00
C GLN A 14 3.37 -63.27 -1.58
N PRO A 15 4.42 -62.94 -0.82
CA PRO A 15 5.45 -62.03 -1.31
C PRO A 15 5.93 -62.56 -2.65
N GLU A 16 5.80 -61.75 -3.69
CA GLU A 16 6.29 -62.08 -5.03
C GLU A 16 7.79 -62.43 -4.87
N SER A 17 8.12 -63.70 -5.09
CA SER A 17 9.45 -64.24 -4.84
C SER A 17 10.41 -63.67 -5.87
N LYS A 18 11.14 -62.60 -5.54
CA LYS A 18 12.26 -62.16 -6.38
C LYS A 18 13.29 -63.29 -6.45
N PRO A 19 13.90 -63.55 -7.62
CA PRO A 19 14.89 -64.61 -7.75
C PRO A 19 16.07 -64.34 -6.81
N LEU A 20 16.30 -65.26 -5.87
CA LEU A 20 17.46 -65.25 -5.00
C LEU A 20 18.64 -65.86 -5.76
N GLN A 21 19.71 -65.08 -5.96
CA GLN A 21 20.83 -65.50 -6.78
C GLN A 21 21.49 -66.77 -6.21
N GLY A 22 21.44 -67.87 -6.97
CA GLY A 22 21.95 -69.18 -6.53
C GLY A 22 20.89 -70.16 -5.99
N TYR A 23 19.60 -69.81 -6.04
CA TYR A 23 18.48 -70.66 -5.61
C TYR A 23 17.44 -70.80 -6.73
N SER A 24 16.77 -71.95 -6.83
CA SER A 24 15.67 -72.16 -7.79
C SER A 24 14.40 -71.42 -7.38
N ASP A 25 13.48 -71.18 -8.33
CA ASP A 25 12.24 -70.43 -8.08
C ASP A 25 11.35 -71.08 -6.99
N ASP A 26 11.31 -72.41 -6.93
CA ASP A 26 10.53 -73.13 -5.92
C ASP A 26 11.19 -73.10 -4.54
N GLU A 27 12.52 -73.15 -4.48
CA GLU A 27 13.28 -72.95 -3.23
C GLU A 27 13.13 -71.52 -2.71
N ALA A 28 13.17 -70.53 -3.62
CA ALA A 28 12.95 -69.13 -3.26
C ALA A 28 11.55 -68.94 -2.67
N ARG A 29 10.50 -69.53 -3.28
CA ARG A 29 9.13 -69.48 -2.77
C ARG A 29 8.98 -70.08 -1.37
N ASP A 30 9.59 -71.25 -1.11
CA ASP A 30 9.57 -71.88 0.21
C ASP A 30 10.31 -71.03 1.26
N ILE A 31 11.47 -70.47 0.89
CA ILE A 31 12.22 -69.54 1.74
C ILE A 31 11.36 -68.31 2.09
N TYR A 32 10.68 -67.71 1.10
CA TYR A 32 9.80 -66.56 1.33
C TYR A 32 8.55 -66.90 2.14
N ALA A 33 7.94 -68.08 1.92
CA ALA A 33 6.77 -68.54 2.67
C ALA A 33 7.12 -68.76 4.15
N ARG A 34 8.26 -69.41 4.43
CA ARG A 34 8.77 -69.63 5.79
C ARG A 34 9.23 -68.34 6.46
N ALA A 35 9.86 -67.42 5.71
CA ALA A 35 10.22 -66.10 6.23
C ALA A 35 8.98 -65.28 6.63
N ALA A 36 7.90 -65.34 5.82
CA ALA A 36 6.63 -64.71 6.14
C ALA A 36 5.94 -65.34 7.37
N GLU A 37 6.05 -66.66 7.54
CA GLU A 37 5.56 -67.36 8.73
C GLU A 37 6.30 -66.90 10.00
N ILE A 38 7.64 -66.83 9.95
CA ILE A 38 8.46 -66.29 11.04
C ILE A 38 8.06 -64.84 11.35
N GLN A 39 7.94 -63.99 10.33
CA GLN A 39 7.56 -62.58 10.49
C GLN A 39 6.16 -62.40 11.07
N SER A 40 5.22 -63.32 10.77
CA SER A 40 3.86 -63.31 11.32
C SER A 40 3.81 -63.74 12.80
N GLN A 41 4.70 -64.63 13.22
CA GLN A 41 4.83 -65.07 14.62
C GLN A 41 5.66 -64.08 15.46
N THR A 42 6.58 -63.35 14.83
CA THR A 42 7.41 -62.31 15.45
C THR A 42 6.96 -60.92 15.03
N ALA A 43 5.72 -60.52 15.35
CA ALA A 43 5.30 -59.12 15.34
C ALA A 43 6.04 -58.31 16.44
N PHE A 44 7.36 -58.44 16.48
CA PHE A 44 8.28 -57.70 17.31
C PHE A 44 8.55 -56.38 16.60
N GLU A 45 8.46 -55.30 17.37
CA GLU A 45 9.04 -54.01 17.01
C GLU A 45 10.41 -54.24 16.38
N ASP A 46 10.64 -53.60 15.24
CA ASP A 46 11.81 -53.78 14.36
C ASP A 46 13.18 -53.48 15.03
N ASP A 47 13.12 -53.09 16.30
CA ASP A 47 14.16 -52.72 17.25
C ASP A 47 14.62 -53.89 18.16
N LYS A 48 13.92 -55.04 18.12
CA LYS A 48 14.17 -56.19 19.01
C LYS A 48 14.66 -57.47 18.30
N LEU A 49 14.75 -57.48 16.97
CA LEU A 49 15.38 -58.57 16.23
C LEU A 49 16.91 -58.42 16.28
N THR A 50 17.57 -59.24 17.08
CA THR A 50 19.04 -59.27 17.12
C THR A 50 19.61 -60.09 15.95
N PRO A 51 20.81 -59.74 15.45
CA PRO A 51 21.51 -60.51 14.40
C PRO A 51 21.61 -62.01 14.71
N GLU A 52 21.76 -62.34 16.00
CA GLU A 52 21.88 -63.71 16.48
C GLU A 52 20.57 -64.52 16.34
N MET A 53 19.42 -63.87 16.54
CA MET A 53 18.11 -64.51 16.33
C MET A 53 17.82 -64.75 14.85
N LEU A 54 18.27 -63.85 13.97
CA LEU A 54 18.18 -63.97 12.52
C LEU A 54 19.06 -65.10 11.98
N SER A 55 20.31 -65.23 12.45
CA SER A 55 21.19 -66.33 12.07
C SER A 55 20.69 -67.70 12.55
N ARG A 56 20.15 -67.80 13.78
CA ARG A 56 19.60 -69.07 14.31
C ARG A 56 18.35 -69.52 13.56
N SER A 57 17.48 -68.60 13.15
CA SER A 57 16.27 -68.94 12.39
C SER A 57 16.60 -69.30 10.94
N ALA A 58 17.50 -68.55 10.30
CA ALA A 58 17.96 -68.80 8.94
C ALA A 58 18.69 -70.14 8.78
N ASN A 59 19.53 -70.54 9.74
CA ASN A 59 20.19 -71.84 9.74
C ASN A 59 19.18 -73.01 9.84
N ARG A 60 18.06 -72.86 10.57
CA ARG A 60 16.98 -73.88 10.58
C ARG A 60 16.22 -73.95 9.26
N ALA A 61 16.20 -72.86 8.50
CA ALA A 61 15.56 -72.77 7.19
C ALA A 61 16.50 -73.15 6.03
N GLY A 62 17.74 -73.57 6.30
CA GLY A 62 18.72 -73.96 5.26
C GLY A 62 19.40 -72.78 4.54
N ILE A 63 19.23 -71.55 5.03
CA ILE A 63 19.86 -70.34 4.47
C ILE A 63 21.27 -70.19 5.06
N SER A 64 22.27 -69.96 4.21
CA SER A 64 23.66 -69.81 4.67
C SER A 64 23.85 -68.56 5.55
N ASP A 65 24.61 -68.69 6.65
CA ASP A 65 24.91 -67.58 7.55
C ASP A 65 25.54 -66.38 6.82
N ALA A 66 26.34 -66.64 5.78
CA ALA A 66 26.89 -65.59 4.91
C ALA A 66 25.81 -64.76 4.21
N ALA A 67 24.72 -65.38 3.72
CA ALA A 67 23.60 -64.67 3.11
C ALA A 67 22.82 -63.83 4.13
N VAL A 68 22.69 -64.33 5.36
CA VAL A 68 22.03 -63.61 6.48
C VAL A 68 22.84 -62.39 6.90
N GLN A 69 24.16 -62.54 7.08
CA GLN A 69 25.07 -61.45 7.43
C GLN A 69 25.09 -60.37 6.34
N GLN A 70 25.05 -60.77 5.06
CA GLN A 70 24.96 -59.83 3.96
C GLN A 70 23.64 -59.04 3.98
N ALA A 71 22.51 -59.71 4.19
CA ALA A 71 21.19 -59.07 4.28
C ALA A 71 21.09 -58.11 5.49
N ILE A 72 21.67 -58.48 6.63
CA ILE A 72 21.75 -57.59 7.81
C ILE A 72 22.58 -56.35 7.48
N LYS A 73 23.74 -56.53 6.85
CA LYS A 73 24.64 -55.43 6.46
C LYS A 73 24.00 -54.48 5.44
N GLU A 74 23.28 -55.01 4.45
CA GLU A 74 22.55 -54.21 3.47
C GLU A 74 21.41 -53.41 4.13
N ARG A 75 20.65 -54.04 5.02
CA ARG A 75 19.58 -53.38 5.79
C ARG A 75 20.10 -52.29 6.72
N GLU A 76 21.21 -52.54 7.40
CA GLU A 76 21.88 -51.53 8.24
C GLU A 76 22.35 -50.34 7.41
N ARG A 77 22.93 -50.60 6.22
CA ARG A 77 23.33 -49.55 5.29
C ARG A 77 22.14 -48.72 4.83
N ASP A 78 21.03 -49.35 4.49
CA ASP A 78 19.80 -48.66 4.10
C ASP A 78 19.18 -47.85 5.24
N ARG A 79 19.16 -48.40 6.46
CA ARG A 79 18.73 -47.67 7.67
C ARG A 79 19.62 -46.46 7.93
N GLN A 80 20.95 -46.60 7.82
CA GLN A 80 21.88 -45.49 7.99
C GLN A 80 21.66 -44.41 6.92
N LEU A 81 21.47 -44.78 5.66
CA LEU A 81 21.16 -43.84 4.58
C LEU A 81 19.80 -43.15 4.79
N ALA A 82 18.79 -43.87 5.29
CA ALA A 82 17.49 -43.28 5.61
C ALA A 82 17.60 -42.23 6.73
N ILE A 83 18.31 -42.56 7.82
CA ILE A 83 18.58 -41.63 8.92
C ILE A 83 19.38 -40.41 8.43
N GLN A 84 20.39 -40.62 7.57
CA GLN A 84 21.16 -39.52 6.98
C GLN A 84 20.26 -38.61 6.11
N ARG A 85 19.44 -39.19 5.23
CA ARG A 85 18.50 -38.43 4.38
C ARG A 85 17.46 -37.66 5.20
N GLU A 86 16.96 -38.23 6.29
CA GLU A 86 16.04 -37.53 7.19
C GLU A 86 16.72 -36.36 7.90
N ARG A 87 17.94 -36.55 8.39
CA ARG A 87 18.75 -35.47 9.00
C ARG A 87 19.06 -34.37 7.99
N GLU A 88 19.42 -34.71 6.76
CA GLU A 88 19.67 -33.75 5.69
C GLU A 88 18.40 -32.96 5.33
N ARG A 89 17.26 -33.64 5.18
CA ARG A 89 15.96 -32.99 4.94
C ARG A 89 15.57 -32.07 6.10
N ALA A 90 15.77 -32.50 7.34
CA ALA A 90 15.52 -31.69 8.53
C ALA A 90 16.44 -30.47 8.60
N ALA A 91 17.74 -30.65 8.31
CA ALA A 91 18.71 -29.56 8.22
C ALA A 91 18.36 -28.57 7.11
N GLN A 92 17.99 -29.05 5.92
CA GLN A 92 17.54 -28.21 4.82
C GLN A 92 16.28 -27.41 5.18
N LYS A 93 15.28 -28.05 5.80
CA LYS A 93 14.07 -27.37 6.31
C LYS A 93 14.42 -26.30 7.34
N ALA A 94 15.31 -26.61 8.29
CA ALA A 94 15.74 -25.65 9.31
C ALA A 94 16.46 -24.43 8.70
N VAL A 95 17.37 -24.66 7.74
CA VAL A 95 18.05 -23.58 7.00
C VAL A 95 17.05 -22.74 6.22
N PHE A 96 16.07 -23.37 5.55
CA PHE A 96 15.02 -22.68 4.81
C PHE A 96 14.15 -21.82 5.74
N THR A 97 13.67 -22.37 6.85
CA THR A 97 12.87 -21.62 7.85
C THR A 97 13.66 -20.45 8.42
N LYS A 98 14.94 -20.64 8.76
CA LYS A 98 15.81 -19.55 9.26
C LYS A 98 15.96 -18.44 8.23
N ARG A 99 16.18 -18.79 6.95
CA ARG A 99 16.25 -17.80 5.85
C ARG A 99 14.94 -17.04 5.70
N LEU A 100 13.81 -17.73 5.72
CA LEU A 100 12.48 -17.12 5.64
C LEU A 100 12.23 -16.11 6.78
N LEU A 101 12.59 -16.47 8.02
CA LEU A 101 12.48 -15.58 9.17
C LEU A 101 13.37 -14.34 9.04
N ILE A 102 14.62 -14.51 8.59
CA ILE A 102 15.54 -13.39 8.37
C ILE A 102 15.00 -12.47 7.28
N THR A 103 14.54 -13.01 6.14
CA THR A 103 13.93 -12.22 5.07
C THR A 103 12.70 -11.46 5.56
N GLY A 104 11.81 -12.12 6.32
CA GLY A 104 10.64 -11.47 6.91
C GLY A 104 11.02 -10.33 7.86
N ALA A 105 12.01 -10.53 8.72
CA ALA A 105 12.51 -9.51 9.63
C ALA A 105 13.11 -8.30 8.89
N VAL A 106 13.87 -8.54 7.81
CA VAL A 106 14.43 -7.46 6.97
C VAL A 106 13.33 -6.66 6.28
N VAL A 107 12.32 -7.34 5.70
CA VAL A 107 11.18 -6.66 5.06
C VAL A 107 10.39 -5.84 6.08
N ALA A 108 10.15 -6.37 7.28
CA ALA A 108 9.47 -5.65 8.35
C ALA A 108 10.27 -4.41 8.80
N ALA A 109 11.59 -4.54 8.97
CA ALA A 109 12.46 -3.43 9.33
C ALA A 109 12.48 -2.34 8.26
N LEU A 110 12.63 -2.71 6.98
CA LEU A 110 12.56 -1.77 5.86
C LEU A 110 11.20 -1.07 5.79
N SER A 111 10.11 -1.82 5.95
CA SER A 111 8.75 -1.25 6.00
C SER A 111 8.60 -0.26 7.16
N GLY A 112 9.07 -0.61 8.36
CA GLY A 112 9.05 0.27 9.52
C GLY A 112 9.82 1.57 9.29
N VAL A 113 11.03 1.50 8.71
CA VAL A 113 11.84 2.68 8.37
C VAL A 113 11.11 3.56 7.35
N THR A 114 10.52 2.98 6.30
CA THR A 114 9.80 3.75 5.28
C THR A 114 8.55 4.45 5.86
N LEU A 115 7.79 3.78 6.72
CA LEU A 115 6.62 4.37 7.40
C LEU A 115 7.05 5.51 8.34
N PHE A 116 8.10 5.32 9.12
CA PHE A 116 8.62 6.36 10.02
C PHE A 116 9.09 7.61 9.26
N ASN A 117 9.86 7.42 8.18
CA ASN A 117 10.31 8.53 7.33
C ASN A 117 9.13 9.23 6.63
N ALA A 118 8.15 8.47 6.14
CA ALA A 118 6.95 9.02 5.53
C ALA A 118 6.13 9.85 6.54
N GLN A 119 6.05 9.41 7.79
CA GLN A 119 5.39 10.14 8.87
C GLN A 119 6.08 11.48 9.17
N GLY A 120 7.41 11.49 9.30
CA GLY A 120 8.17 12.74 9.50
C GLY A 120 8.07 13.68 8.29
N THR A 121 8.02 13.11 7.08
CA THR A 121 7.88 13.85 5.83
C THR A 121 6.47 14.47 5.73
N LEU A 122 5.41 13.70 5.90
CA LEU A 122 4.05 14.17 5.63
C LEU A 122 3.35 14.79 6.84
N GLY A 123 3.75 14.49 8.08
CA GLY A 123 2.95 14.77 9.28
C GLY A 123 2.43 16.20 9.43
N ALA A 124 3.26 17.21 9.17
CA ALA A 124 2.87 18.61 9.33
C ALA A 124 2.26 19.23 8.06
N ARG A 125 2.40 18.59 6.90
CA ARG A 125 2.07 19.20 5.60
C ARG A 125 0.56 19.34 5.36
N PRO A 126 -0.31 18.36 5.71
CA PRO A 126 -1.76 18.52 5.70
C PRO A 126 -2.24 19.75 6.45
N ALA A 127 -1.79 19.91 7.71
CA ALA A 127 -2.16 21.03 8.56
C ALA A 127 -1.70 22.37 7.96
N LYS A 128 -0.53 22.40 7.28
CA LYS A 128 -0.06 23.59 6.57
C LYS A 128 -0.95 23.95 5.37
N VAL A 129 -1.39 22.96 4.59
CA VAL A 129 -2.33 23.16 3.48
C VAL A 129 -3.66 23.70 4.02
N GLU A 130 -4.20 23.11 5.08
CA GLU A 130 -5.46 23.54 5.69
C GLU A 130 -5.36 24.94 6.29
N SER A 131 -4.26 25.26 6.98
CA SER A 131 -4.00 26.59 7.53
C SER A 131 -3.91 27.67 6.45
N THR A 132 -3.22 27.39 5.34
CA THR A 132 -3.11 28.33 4.23
C THR A 132 -4.43 28.46 3.45
N GLN A 133 -5.22 27.39 3.37
CA GLN A 133 -6.57 27.45 2.81
C GLN A 133 -7.49 28.35 3.64
N ALA A 134 -7.47 28.22 4.96
CA ALA A 134 -8.24 29.08 5.86
C ALA A 134 -7.81 30.56 5.73
N GLN A 135 -6.52 30.83 5.51
CA GLN A 135 -6.05 32.20 5.25
C GLN A 135 -6.63 32.77 3.96
N VAL A 136 -6.71 31.98 2.89
CA VAL A 136 -7.39 32.38 1.64
C VAL A 136 -8.87 32.70 1.91
N GLU A 137 -9.58 31.83 2.64
CA GLU A 137 -11.00 32.05 2.96
C GLU A 137 -11.21 33.36 3.75
N ASN A 138 -10.35 33.64 4.74
CA ASN A 138 -10.40 34.86 5.53
C ASN A 138 -10.20 36.14 4.69
N VAL A 139 -9.28 36.13 3.73
CA VAL A 139 -9.05 37.32 2.88
C VAL A 139 -10.17 37.52 1.85
N LEU A 140 -10.77 36.44 1.35
CA LEU A 140 -11.96 36.50 0.49
C LEU A 140 -13.15 37.08 1.26
N GLU A 141 -13.41 36.63 2.48
CA GLU A 141 -14.46 37.16 3.35
C GLU A 141 -14.28 38.66 3.61
N ARG A 142 -13.05 39.11 3.91
CA ARG A 142 -12.75 40.54 4.08
C ARG A 142 -13.05 41.34 2.82
N ARG A 143 -12.71 40.85 1.63
CA ARG A 143 -13.06 41.51 0.37
C ARG A 143 -14.58 41.61 0.20
N HIS A 144 -15.32 40.55 0.51
CA HIS A 144 -16.78 40.57 0.46
C HIS A 144 -17.39 41.61 1.41
N ASN A 145 -16.77 41.85 2.56
CA ASN A 145 -17.22 42.87 3.51
C ASN A 145 -16.96 44.31 3.03
N LEU A 146 -16.04 44.52 2.08
CA LEU A 146 -15.77 45.84 1.49
C LEU A 146 -16.74 46.18 0.33
N ILE A 147 -17.33 45.17 -0.32
CA ILE A 147 -18.20 45.37 -1.50
C ILE A 147 -19.42 46.25 -1.21
N PRO A 148 -20.13 46.13 -0.06
CA PRO A 148 -21.21 47.05 0.27
C PRO A 148 -20.77 48.52 0.30
N ASN A 149 -19.56 48.78 0.79
CA ASN A 149 -19.00 50.14 0.79
C ASN A 149 -18.69 50.61 -0.63
N LEU A 150 -18.12 49.74 -1.47
CA LEU A 150 -17.91 50.01 -2.89
C LEU A 150 -19.22 50.35 -3.62
N ILE A 151 -20.28 49.58 -3.37
CA ILE A 151 -21.61 49.83 -3.93
C ILE A 151 -22.16 51.19 -3.46
N ASN A 152 -22.02 51.51 -2.18
CA ASN A 152 -22.53 52.79 -1.64
C ASN A 152 -21.80 54.00 -2.24
N VAL A 153 -20.48 53.93 -2.40
CA VAL A 153 -19.69 54.98 -3.06
C VAL A 153 -20.03 55.08 -4.56
N THR A 154 -20.23 53.94 -5.21
CA THR A 154 -20.68 53.89 -6.62
C THR A 154 -22.05 54.53 -6.78
N LYS A 155 -23.00 54.24 -5.88
CA LYS A 155 -24.34 54.85 -5.89
C LYS A 155 -24.31 56.37 -5.69
N SER A 156 -23.47 56.87 -4.77
CA SER A 156 -23.40 58.31 -4.49
C SER A 156 -22.73 59.09 -5.62
N THR A 157 -21.74 58.48 -6.27
CA THR A 157 -20.87 59.14 -7.27
C THR A 157 -21.37 58.94 -8.71
N LEU A 158 -21.92 57.77 -9.02
CA LEU A 158 -22.31 57.32 -10.36
C LEU A 158 -23.79 56.94 -10.38
N GLN A 159 -24.67 57.91 -10.12
CA GLN A 159 -26.11 57.69 -9.88
C GLN A 159 -26.86 57.00 -11.05
N HIS A 160 -26.33 57.08 -12.27
CA HIS A 160 -26.92 56.46 -13.47
C HIS A 160 -26.35 55.08 -13.82
N GLU A 161 -25.35 54.58 -13.07
CA GLU A 161 -24.67 53.31 -13.33
C GLU A 161 -25.34 52.10 -12.64
N ARG A 162 -26.66 51.93 -12.88
CA ARG A 162 -27.44 50.83 -12.27
C ARG A 162 -26.92 49.45 -12.68
N ALA A 163 -26.61 49.28 -13.97
CA ALA A 163 -26.11 48.01 -14.50
C ALA A 163 -24.80 47.57 -13.82
N LEU A 164 -23.90 48.51 -13.52
CA LEU A 164 -22.64 48.24 -12.81
C LEU A 164 -22.91 47.78 -11.36
N ILE A 165 -23.81 48.47 -10.66
CA ILE A 165 -24.19 48.12 -9.28
C ILE A 165 -24.83 46.73 -9.20
N ASP A 166 -25.71 46.42 -10.16
CA ASP A 166 -26.38 45.11 -10.23
C ASP A 166 -25.37 43.99 -10.56
N SER A 167 -24.42 44.26 -11.45
CA SER A 167 -23.30 43.35 -11.75
C SER A 167 -22.45 43.05 -10.50
N LEU A 168 -22.08 44.08 -9.72
CA LEU A 168 -21.34 43.92 -8.48
C LEU A 168 -22.10 43.07 -7.44
N ASN A 169 -23.40 43.35 -7.27
CA ASN A 169 -24.24 42.58 -6.35
C ASN A 169 -24.33 41.11 -6.79
N ALA A 170 -24.62 40.85 -8.06
CA ALA A 170 -24.74 39.51 -8.59
C ALA A 170 -23.43 38.73 -8.49
N ALA A 171 -22.31 39.36 -8.84
CA ALA A 171 -20.98 38.74 -8.77
C ALA A 171 -20.58 38.45 -7.31
N ASN A 172 -20.88 39.34 -6.38
CA ASN A 172 -20.61 39.13 -4.95
C ASN A 172 -21.45 37.98 -4.37
N GLU A 173 -22.75 37.92 -4.69
CA GLU A 173 -23.61 36.84 -4.23
C GLU A 173 -23.22 35.50 -4.85
N ALA A 174 -22.87 35.47 -6.14
CA ALA A 174 -22.33 34.28 -6.79
C ALA A 174 -21.02 33.83 -6.12
N ALA A 175 -20.10 34.75 -5.87
CA ALA A 175 -18.83 34.48 -5.20
C ALA A 175 -19.03 33.93 -3.79
N LYS A 176 -19.89 34.52 -2.97
CA LYS A 176 -20.19 34.05 -1.62
C LYS A 176 -20.76 32.63 -1.60
N ASN A 177 -21.74 32.38 -2.45
CA ASN A 177 -22.51 31.13 -2.46
C ASN A 177 -21.85 29.99 -3.26
N ALA A 178 -20.82 30.28 -4.06
CA ALA A 178 -20.13 29.27 -4.85
C ALA A 178 -19.48 28.18 -3.96
N PRO A 179 -19.64 26.90 -4.33
CA PRO A 179 -19.01 25.80 -3.60
C PRO A 179 -17.49 25.86 -3.72
N ARG A 180 -16.79 25.38 -2.68
CA ARG A 180 -15.32 25.34 -2.63
C ARG A 180 -14.72 24.67 -3.87
N GLY A 181 -13.49 25.05 -4.20
CA GLY A 181 -12.75 24.51 -5.34
C GLY A 181 -12.86 25.39 -6.58
N GLU A 182 -12.99 24.77 -7.75
CA GLU A 182 -12.95 25.46 -9.03
C GLU A 182 -14.11 26.45 -9.21
N ALA A 183 -15.32 26.08 -8.79
CA ALA A 183 -16.49 26.94 -8.86
C ALA A 183 -16.31 28.23 -8.04
N LYS A 184 -15.81 28.12 -6.80
CA LYS A 184 -15.44 29.30 -5.98
C LYS A 184 -14.47 30.18 -6.73
N LEU A 185 -13.41 29.62 -7.30
CA LEU A 185 -12.41 30.41 -7.98
C LEU A 185 -12.96 31.13 -9.23
N GLN A 186 -13.80 30.48 -10.01
CA GLN A 186 -14.44 31.12 -11.16
C GLN A 186 -15.32 32.30 -10.72
N ALA A 187 -16.13 32.11 -9.68
CA ALA A 187 -16.99 33.17 -9.15
C ALA A 187 -16.17 34.33 -8.54
N GLU A 188 -15.09 34.03 -7.80
CA GLU A 188 -14.20 35.06 -7.25
C GLU A 188 -13.46 35.85 -8.34
N THR A 189 -13.19 35.22 -9.50
CA THR A 189 -12.57 35.86 -10.67
C THR A 189 -13.56 36.81 -11.37
N GLN A 190 -14.82 36.39 -11.52
CA GLN A 190 -15.89 37.24 -12.02
C GLN A 190 -16.08 38.46 -11.12
N LEU A 191 -16.05 38.25 -9.80
CA LEU A 191 -16.12 39.33 -8.84
C LEU A 191 -14.91 40.29 -8.93
N SER A 192 -13.68 39.78 -9.06
CA SER A 192 -12.51 40.65 -9.30
C SER A 192 -12.69 41.52 -10.56
N GLY A 193 -13.27 40.96 -11.63
CA GLY A 193 -13.59 41.70 -12.85
C GLY A 193 -14.59 42.82 -12.62
N ALA A 194 -15.72 42.54 -11.96
CA ALA A 194 -16.74 43.54 -11.64
C ALA A 194 -16.21 44.66 -10.73
N VAL A 195 -15.38 44.31 -9.74
CA VAL A 195 -14.69 45.28 -8.87
C VAL A 195 -13.76 46.16 -9.70
N SER A 196 -12.95 45.57 -10.58
CA SER A 196 -12.03 46.32 -11.43
C SER A 196 -12.79 47.31 -12.32
N GLU A 197 -13.88 46.86 -12.96
CA GLU A 197 -14.73 47.72 -13.78
C GLU A 197 -15.29 48.90 -12.98
N ALA A 198 -15.80 48.63 -11.78
CA ALA A 198 -16.37 49.66 -10.90
C ALA A 198 -15.32 50.69 -10.48
N LEU A 199 -14.12 50.24 -10.10
CA LEU A 199 -13.02 51.13 -9.76
C LEU A 199 -12.57 51.98 -10.96
N THR A 200 -12.51 51.40 -12.17
CA THR A 200 -12.20 52.16 -13.39
C THR A 200 -13.27 53.23 -13.68
N LYS A 201 -14.56 52.90 -13.57
CA LYS A 201 -15.63 53.90 -13.76
C LYS A 201 -15.59 54.99 -12.71
N LEU A 202 -15.32 54.65 -11.45
CA LEU A 202 -15.17 55.62 -10.36
C LEU A 202 -13.98 56.56 -10.62
N ALA A 203 -12.84 56.01 -11.02
CA ALA A 203 -11.62 56.78 -11.29
C ALA A 203 -11.79 57.76 -12.46
N ASN A 204 -12.53 57.37 -13.51
CA ASN A 204 -12.82 58.22 -14.66
C ASN A 204 -13.98 59.20 -14.44
N GLY A 205 -14.75 59.04 -13.37
CA GLY A 205 -15.89 59.89 -13.03
C GLY A 205 -15.48 61.21 -12.36
N ALA A 206 -16.45 62.11 -12.18
CA ALA A 206 -16.22 63.43 -11.59
C ALA A 206 -15.69 63.39 -10.15
N ALA A 207 -15.93 62.30 -9.40
CA ALA A 207 -15.38 62.10 -8.06
C ALA A 207 -14.18 61.14 -8.01
N GLY A 208 -13.52 60.85 -9.13
CA GLY A 208 -12.36 59.96 -9.18
C GLY A 208 -11.21 60.43 -8.27
N SER A 209 -11.03 61.75 -8.13
CA SER A 209 -10.05 62.34 -7.21
C SER A 209 -10.58 62.55 -5.78
N SER A 210 -11.81 62.11 -5.47
CA SER A 210 -12.37 62.23 -4.13
C SER A 210 -11.55 61.40 -3.14
N PRO A 211 -11.19 61.94 -1.96
CA PRO A 211 -10.48 61.18 -0.94
C PRO A 211 -11.18 59.88 -0.55
N GLN A 212 -12.51 59.80 -0.64
CA GLN A 212 -13.27 58.59 -0.34
C GLN A 212 -13.11 57.52 -1.43
N VAL A 213 -13.09 57.90 -2.71
CA VAL A 213 -12.90 56.99 -3.84
C VAL A 213 -11.47 56.46 -3.86
N LEU A 214 -10.48 57.33 -3.62
CA LEU A 214 -9.07 56.94 -3.57
C LEU A 214 -8.80 55.93 -2.44
N ARG A 215 -9.24 56.22 -1.21
CA ARG A 215 -9.08 55.29 -0.07
C ARG A 215 -9.71 53.92 -0.33
N LEU A 216 -10.94 53.90 -0.86
CA LEU A 216 -11.63 52.64 -1.14
C LEU A 216 -10.94 51.86 -2.27
N SER A 217 -10.43 52.55 -3.29
CA SER A 217 -9.63 51.94 -4.36
C SER A 217 -8.37 51.29 -3.79
N ASP A 218 -7.69 51.98 -2.87
CA ASP A 218 -6.51 51.45 -2.18
C ASP A 218 -6.85 50.23 -1.29
N GLU A 219 -7.96 50.28 -0.56
CA GLU A 219 -8.44 49.15 0.26
C GLU A 219 -8.75 47.91 -0.60
N MET A 220 -9.44 48.10 -1.73
CA MET A 220 -9.79 47.02 -2.65
C MET A 220 -8.56 46.46 -3.36
N ALA A 221 -7.64 47.31 -3.83
CA ALA A 221 -6.37 46.88 -4.40
C ALA A 221 -5.51 46.13 -3.37
N GLY A 222 -5.48 46.62 -2.13
CA GLY A 222 -4.85 45.95 -1.00
C GLY A 222 -5.46 44.58 -0.70
N ALA A 223 -6.78 44.45 -0.77
CA ALA A 223 -7.48 43.18 -0.61
C ALA A 223 -7.12 42.18 -1.73
N GLU A 224 -7.11 42.62 -2.99
CA GLU A 224 -6.77 41.77 -4.14
C GLU A 224 -5.32 41.29 -4.09
N ASN A 225 -4.39 42.19 -3.72
CA ASN A 225 -2.98 41.83 -3.53
C ASN A 225 -2.82 40.79 -2.42
N ARG A 226 -3.54 40.94 -1.30
CA ARG A 226 -3.51 39.94 -0.21
C ARG A 226 -4.09 38.60 -0.66
N ILE A 227 -5.18 38.59 -1.43
CA ILE A 227 -5.73 37.37 -2.03
C ILE A 227 -4.69 36.69 -2.92
N ALA A 228 -4.01 37.42 -3.80
CA ALA A 228 -2.98 36.87 -4.67
C ALA A 228 -1.83 36.24 -3.87
N VAL A 229 -1.37 36.90 -2.81
CA VAL A 229 -0.31 36.40 -1.93
C VAL A 229 -0.75 35.13 -1.18
N GLU A 230 -1.94 35.11 -0.59
CA GLU A 230 -2.42 33.95 0.15
C GLU A 230 -2.71 32.75 -0.77
N ARG A 231 -3.24 33.00 -1.97
CA ARG A 231 -3.40 31.95 -2.99
C ARG A 231 -2.06 31.36 -3.42
N LYS A 232 -1.02 32.20 -3.57
CA LYS A 232 0.33 31.73 -3.87
C LYS A 232 0.87 30.82 -2.75
N LYS A 233 0.78 31.26 -1.49
CA LYS A 233 1.22 30.47 -0.33
C LYS A 233 0.48 29.14 -0.22
N TYR A 234 -0.84 29.13 -0.44
CA TYR A 234 -1.61 27.90 -0.48
C TYR A 234 -1.13 26.96 -1.59
N ASN A 235 -0.96 27.48 -2.82
CA ASN A 235 -0.48 26.68 -3.95
C ASN A 235 0.92 26.10 -3.70
N GLU A 236 1.80 26.85 -3.04
CA GLU A 236 3.12 26.38 -2.62
C GLU A 236 3.02 25.25 -1.60
N ALA A 237 2.17 25.39 -0.56
CA ALA A 237 1.94 24.34 0.43
C ALA A 237 1.36 23.06 -0.21
N VAL A 238 0.39 23.21 -1.12
CA VAL A 238 -0.17 22.10 -1.90
C VAL A 238 0.89 21.44 -2.77
N ALA A 239 1.72 22.22 -3.46
CA ALA A 239 2.79 21.69 -4.31
C ALA A 239 3.84 20.93 -3.48
N GLU A 240 4.22 21.44 -2.30
CA GLU A 240 5.14 20.77 -1.41
C GLU A 240 4.57 19.43 -0.92
N TYR A 241 3.31 19.42 -0.47
CA TYR A 241 2.62 18.20 -0.08
C TYR A 241 2.56 17.20 -1.24
N ASN A 242 2.06 17.61 -2.40
CA ASN A 242 1.87 16.74 -3.56
C ASN A 242 3.19 16.13 -4.02
N ARG A 243 4.27 16.92 -4.04
CA ARG A 243 5.61 16.45 -4.39
C ARG A 243 6.13 15.43 -3.38
N ALA A 244 5.94 15.68 -2.08
CA ALA A 244 6.37 14.74 -1.04
C ALA A 244 5.55 13.44 -1.07
N ALA A 245 4.23 13.56 -1.25
CA ALA A 245 3.27 12.47 -1.30
C ALA A 245 3.43 11.58 -2.54
N ALA A 246 3.93 12.11 -3.65
CA ALA A 246 4.12 11.35 -4.89
C ALA A 246 5.46 10.58 -4.98
N LYS A 247 6.45 10.92 -4.16
CA LYS A 247 7.79 10.30 -4.21
C LYS A 247 7.78 8.90 -3.60
N PHE A 248 8.39 7.92 -4.27
CA PHE A 248 8.70 6.63 -3.66
C PHE A 248 9.84 6.79 -2.63
N PRO A 249 9.80 6.14 -1.45
CA PRO A 249 8.79 5.17 -0.97
C PRO A 249 7.56 5.80 -0.29
N THR A 250 7.56 7.12 -0.07
CA THR A 250 6.49 7.86 0.61
C THR A 250 5.10 7.63 -0.02
N SER A 251 5.00 7.53 -1.35
CA SER A 251 3.73 7.34 -2.06
C SER A 251 3.00 6.04 -1.71
N TRP A 252 3.74 4.97 -1.40
CA TRP A 252 3.21 3.71 -0.92
C TRP A 252 2.84 3.81 0.57
N ALA A 253 3.77 4.29 1.41
CA ALA A 253 3.58 4.43 2.85
C ALA A 253 2.40 5.35 3.21
N ARG A 254 2.19 6.40 2.42
CA ARG A 254 1.11 7.40 2.55
C ARG A 254 -0.27 6.75 2.65
N ALA A 255 -0.55 5.73 1.83
CA ALA A 255 -1.85 5.05 1.82
C ALA A 255 -2.08 4.29 3.13
N MET A 256 -1.05 3.64 3.67
CA MET A 256 -1.12 2.93 4.95
C MET A 256 -1.27 3.89 6.14
N LEU A 257 -0.68 5.07 6.05
CA LEU A 257 -0.75 6.11 7.09
C LEU A 257 -2.02 6.99 7.00
N GLY A 258 -2.90 6.75 6.02
CA GLY A 258 -4.17 7.49 5.88
C GLY A 258 -4.05 8.89 5.28
N TYR A 259 -2.90 9.25 4.71
CA TYR A 259 -2.70 10.57 4.09
C TYR A 259 -3.35 10.66 2.70
N ARG A 260 -3.89 11.83 2.36
CA ARG A 260 -4.50 12.12 1.04
C ARG A 260 -3.53 11.89 -0.11
N ALA A 261 -4.00 11.40 -1.25
CA ALA A 261 -3.14 11.24 -2.43
C ALA A 261 -2.60 12.57 -2.97
N ARG A 262 -3.44 13.60 -2.95
CA ARG A 262 -3.12 14.96 -3.39
C ARG A 262 -4.09 15.97 -2.78
N TYR A 263 -3.67 17.23 -2.78
CA TYR A 263 -4.55 18.39 -2.65
C TYR A 263 -4.63 19.12 -3.99
N ASP A 264 -5.74 19.83 -4.22
CA ASP A 264 -5.93 20.63 -5.43
C ASP A 264 -5.42 22.06 -5.21
N THR A 265 -4.88 22.65 -6.27
CA THR A 265 -4.38 24.02 -6.24
C THR A 265 -5.49 25.02 -6.56
N PHE A 266 -5.40 26.23 -6.01
CA PHE A 266 -6.14 27.42 -6.47
C PHE A 266 -5.53 27.94 -7.79
N LYS A 267 -5.68 27.21 -8.90
CA LYS A 267 -5.23 27.66 -10.23
C LYS A 267 -6.36 28.30 -11.01
N ALA A 268 -6.12 29.49 -11.58
CA ALA A 268 -6.97 30.04 -12.64
C ALA A 268 -6.97 29.05 -13.82
N SER A 269 -8.10 28.96 -14.52
CA SER A 269 -8.38 28.06 -15.65
C SER A 269 -7.17 27.74 -16.54
N PRO A 270 -7.09 26.53 -17.15
CA PRO A 270 -6.03 26.14 -18.09
C PRO A 270 -5.70 27.15 -19.21
N ALA A 271 -6.56 28.14 -19.49
CA ALA A 271 -6.27 29.27 -20.37
C ALA A 271 -5.06 30.13 -19.93
N ALA A 272 -4.72 30.18 -18.64
CA ALA A 272 -3.59 30.98 -18.14
C ALA A 272 -2.22 30.27 -18.24
N GLN A 273 -2.17 29.02 -18.72
CA GLN A 273 -0.94 28.23 -18.86
C GLN A 273 -0.37 28.18 -20.28
N GLN A 274 -1.00 28.85 -21.25
CA GLN A 274 -0.38 29.09 -22.55
C GLN A 274 0.58 30.27 -22.42
N ALA A 275 1.83 29.99 -22.09
CA ALA A 275 2.92 30.96 -22.25
C ALA A 275 2.98 31.41 -23.72
N PRO A 276 3.31 32.69 -24.03
CA PRO A 276 3.44 33.14 -25.41
C PRO A 276 4.50 32.30 -26.12
N VAL A 277 4.07 31.56 -27.15
CA VAL A 277 4.96 30.93 -28.10
C VAL A 277 5.43 32.04 -29.03
N PHE A 278 6.66 32.51 -28.84
CA PHE A 278 7.28 33.42 -29.80
C PHE A 278 7.55 32.61 -31.08
N PRO A 279 6.98 33.01 -32.24
CA PRO A 279 7.44 32.48 -33.51
C PRO A 279 8.89 32.95 -33.72
N GLY A 280 9.79 32.00 -33.96
CA GLY A 280 11.17 32.26 -34.36
C GLY A 280 11.28 32.81 -35.77
#